data_AF-A0A962JGP2-F1
#
_entry.id   AF-A0A962JGP2-F1
#
_cell.length_a   1.000
_cell.length_b   1.000
_cell.length_c   1.000
_cell.angle_alpha   90.00
_cell.angle_beta   90.00
_cell.angle_gamma   90.00
#
_symmetry.space_group_name_H-M   'P 1'
#
loop_
_entity.id
_entity.type
_entity.pdbx_description
1 polymer ?
#
loop_
_entity_poly.entity_id
_entity_poly.type
_entity_poly.pdbx_seq_one_letter_code
_entity_poly.pdbx_strand_id
1 'polypeptide(L)'
;KVVDLSEGEHIERELMLIKVKATGAIRAEIKRTADIFRGQIVDVTSTTYTIQLAGTSDKLDAFIEALSETTILEVVRSGVSGIARGEKVLSI
;
A
#
# COMPACT_ATOMS: atom_id res chain seq x y z
N LYS A 1 -17.60 -22.26 -2.08
CA LYS A 1 -16.93 -22.81 -0.87
C LYS A 1 -16.41 -21.64 -0.05
N VAL A 2 -16.35 -21.80 1.26
CA VAL A 2 -15.76 -20.82 2.19
C VAL A 2 -14.64 -21.54 2.93
N VAL A 3 -13.50 -20.88 3.08
CA VAL A 3 -12.34 -21.39 3.83
C VAL A 3 -11.80 -20.23 4.64
N ASP A 4 -11.49 -20.48 5.90
CA ASP A 4 -10.72 -19.54 6.71
C ASP A 4 -9.23 -19.71 6.37
N LEU A 5 -8.60 -18.65 5.85
CA LEU A 5 -7.18 -18.66 5.51
C LEU A 5 -6.29 -18.48 6.74
N SER A 6 -6.82 -17.93 7.84
CA SER A 6 -6.05 -17.65 9.06
C SER A 6 -5.64 -18.91 9.83
N GLU A 7 -6.35 -20.03 9.61
CA GLU A 7 -6.05 -21.33 10.24
C GLU A 7 -4.81 -22.05 9.66
N GLY A 8 -4.18 -21.50 8.62
CA GLY A 8 -2.99 -22.10 8.02
C GLY A 8 -2.04 -21.08 7.39
N GLU A 9 -0.95 -21.58 6.83
CA GLU A 9 -0.01 -20.73 6.10
C GLU A 9 -0.66 -20.14 4.84
N HIS A 10 -0.62 -18.82 4.74
CA HIS A 10 -1.22 -18.08 3.64
C HIS A 10 -0.36 -16.85 3.27
N ILE A 11 -0.69 -16.24 2.12
CA ILE A 11 -0.13 -14.97 1.67
C ILE A 11 -1.26 -13.97 1.62
N GLU A 12 -1.05 -12.83 2.25
CA GLU A 12 -1.94 -11.68 2.15
C GLU A 12 -1.24 -10.52 1.46
N ARG A 13 -1.98 -9.91 0.54
CA ARG A 13 -1.56 -8.69 -0.13
C ARG A 13 -2.74 -7.76 -0.30
N GLU A 14 -2.43 -6.49 -0.20
CA GLU A 14 -3.32 -5.40 -0.49
C GLU A 14 -2.60 -4.39 -1.39
N LEU A 15 -3.39 -3.75 -2.27
CA LEU A 15 -2.95 -2.62 -3.09
C LEU A 15 -3.54 -1.34 -2.52
N MET A 16 -2.70 -0.31 -2.40
CA MET A 16 -3.10 1.03 -2.01
C MET A 16 -2.63 2.06 -3.03
N LEU A 17 -3.51 3.00 -3.35
CA LEU A 17 -3.18 4.27 -3.99
C LEU A 17 -3.36 5.38 -2.96
N ILE A 18 -2.35 6.20 -2.77
CA ILE A 18 -2.39 7.32 -1.84
C ILE A 18 -1.93 8.60 -2.53
N LYS A 19 -2.81 9.60 -2.50
CA LYS A 19 -2.56 10.93 -3.03
C LYS A 19 -2.10 11.83 -1.89
N VAL A 20 -0.98 12.50 -2.09
CA VAL A 20 -0.37 13.39 -1.09
C VAL A 20 -0.04 14.75 -1.69
N LYS A 21 -0.12 15.79 -0.86
CA LYS A 21 0.41 17.11 -1.15
C LYS A 21 1.94 17.06 -1.10
N ALA A 22 2.58 17.48 -2.18
CA ALA A 22 4.02 17.40 -2.37
C ALA A 22 4.55 18.69 -3.02
N THR A 23 5.00 19.65 -2.21
CA THR A 23 5.50 20.97 -2.65
C THR A 23 6.87 21.30 -2.06
N GLY A 24 7.78 21.88 -2.86
CA GLY A 24 9.09 22.30 -2.37
C GLY A 24 9.95 21.13 -1.86
N ALA A 25 10.63 21.32 -0.73
CA ALA A 25 11.59 20.35 -0.18
C ALA A 25 10.95 19.00 0.20
N ILE A 26 9.67 18.98 0.60
CA ILE A 26 8.99 17.75 1.06
C ILE A 26 8.82 16.72 -0.07
N ARG A 27 8.89 17.15 -1.33
CA ARG A 27 8.83 16.24 -2.49
C ARG A 27 9.93 15.19 -2.46
N ALA A 28 11.14 15.60 -2.08
CA ALA A 28 12.28 14.69 -1.99
C ALA A 28 12.12 13.70 -0.83
N GLU A 29 11.53 14.13 0.29
CA GLU A 29 11.23 13.29 1.44
C GLU A 29 10.16 12.25 1.13
N ILE A 30 9.02 12.67 0.58
CA ILE A 30 7.94 11.77 0.15
C ILE A 30 8.46 10.74 -0.85
N LYS A 31 9.28 11.16 -1.82
CA LYS A 31 9.90 10.24 -2.77
C LYS A 31 10.80 9.20 -2.07
N ARG A 32 11.65 9.63 -1.12
CA ARG A 32 12.50 8.71 -0.34
C ARG A 32 11.66 7.73 0.47
N THR A 33 10.59 8.19 1.11
CA THR A 33 9.68 7.32 1.86
C THR A 33 9.03 6.31 0.93
N ALA A 34 8.54 6.73 -0.24
CA ALA A 34 8.02 5.82 -1.26
C ALA A 34 9.08 4.77 -1.68
N ASP A 35 10.32 5.20 -1.96
CA ASP A 35 11.41 4.29 -2.35
C ASP A 35 11.73 3.27 -1.23
N ILE A 36 11.77 3.69 0.05
CA ILE A 36 12.02 2.82 1.22
C ILE A 36 10.95 1.72 1.32
N PHE A 37 9.68 2.09 1.15
CA PHE A 37 8.57 1.14 1.20
C PHE A 37 8.38 0.36 -0.11
N ARG A 38 9.22 0.61 -1.12
CA ARG A 38 9.13 0.03 -2.47
C ARG A 38 7.80 0.38 -3.16
N GLY A 39 7.35 1.61 -2.95
CA GLY A 39 6.23 2.22 -3.66
C GLY A 39 6.65 2.80 -4.99
N GLN A 40 5.67 3.07 -5.83
CA GLN A 40 5.86 3.67 -7.14
C GLN A 40 5.03 4.95 -7.22
N ILE A 41 5.65 6.07 -7.55
CA ILE A 41 4.90 7.29 -7.88
C ILE A 41 4.30 7.09 -9.27
N VAL A 42 2.97 7.05 -9.36
CA VAL A 42 2.22 6.77 -10.59
C VAL A 42 1.63 8.02 -11.22
N ASP A 43 1.52 9.12 -10.46
CA ASP A 43 1.09 10.42 -10.97
C ASP A 43 1.81 11.57 -10.23
N VAL A 44 2.10 12.63 -10.98
CA VAL A 44 2.89 13.78 -10.51
C VAL A 44 2.30 15.08 -11.02
N THR A 45 2.03 16.01 -10.10
CA THR A 45 1.76 17.41 -10.44
C THR A 45 2.75 18.34 -9.73
N SER A 46 2.59 19.66 -9.92
CA SER A 46 3.39 20.67 -9.20
C SER A 46 3.14 20.67 -7.69
N THR A 47 1.97 20.20 -7.25
CA THR A 47 1.54 20.25 -5.84
C THR A 47 1.21 18.89 -5.24
N THR A 48 1.16 17.82 -6.03
CA THR A 48 0.76 16.48 -5.57
C THR A 48 1.62 15.35 -6.13
N TYR A 49 1.64 14.24 -5.41
CA TYR A 49 2.02 12.92 -5.89
C TYR A 49 0.87 11.93 -5.64
N THR A 50 0.71 10.97 -6.56
CA THR A 50 -0.04 9.74 -6.28
C THR A 50 0.93 8.58 -6.24
N ILE A 51 0.92 7.83 -5.15
CA ILE A 51 1.85 6.73 -4.89
C ILE A 51 1.05 5.43 -4.84
N GLN A 52 1.51 4.43 -5.58
CA GLN A 52 1.03 3.06 -5.52
C GLN A 52 1.93 2.24 -4.61
N LEU A 53 1.32 1.47 -3.70
CA LEU A 53 2.02 0.58 -2.80
C LEU A 53 1.30 -0.77 -2.72
N ALA A 54 2.07 -1.85 -2.75
CA ALA A 54 1.57 -3.20 -2.49
C ALA A 54 2.29 -3.81 -1.28
N GLY A 55 1.54 -4.48 -0.41
CA GLY A 55 2.06 -4.96 0.88
C GLY A 55 1.06 -5.78 1.67
N THR A 56 1.45 -6.21 2.87
CA THR A 56 0.48 -6.58 3.93
C THR A 56 -0.20 -5.31 4.44
N SER A 57 -1.36 -5.44 5.09
CA SER A 57 -2.07 -4.32 5.70
C SER A 57 -1.14 -3.51 6.62
N ASP A 58 -0.40 -4.18 7.50
CA ASP A 58 0.58 -3.54 8.41
C ASP A 58 1.64 -2.72 7.68
N LYS A 59 2.12 -3.18 6.51
CA LYS A 59 3.09 -2.43 5.71
C LYS A 59 2.47 -1.16 5.14
N LEU A 60 1.21 -1.22 4.71
CA LEU A 60 0.49 -0.07 4.19
C LEU A 60 0.17 0.92 5.30
N ASP A 61 -0.22 0.43 6.47
CA ASP A 61 -0.47 1.26 7.66
C ASP A 61 0.81 1.98 8.12
N ALA A 62 1.93 1.26 8.20
CA ALA A 62 3.23 1.85 8.49
C ALA A 62 3.67 2.90 7.44
N PHE A 63 3.26 2.75 6.17
CA PHE A 63 3.53 3.77 5.15
C PHE A 63 2.71 5.04 5.38
N ILE A 64 1.44 4.89 5.78
CA ILE A 64 0.56 6.01 6.13
C ILE A 64 1.13 6.74 7.34
N GLU A 65 1.56 6.02 8.39
CA GLU A 65 2.16 6.60 9.59
C GLU A 65 3.51 7.29 9.32
N ALA A 66 4.31 6.74 8.40
CA ALA A 66 5.58 7.37 7.99
C ALA A 66 5.38 8.67 7.20
N LEU A 67 4.17 8.90 6.67
CA LEU A 67 3.76 10.16 6.07
C LEU A 67 3.10 11.04 7.14
N SER A 68 3.34 12.35 7.09
CA SER A 68 2.58 13.26 7.96
C SER A 68 1.12 13.29 7.52
N GLU A 69 0.17 13.10 8.45
CA GLU A 69 -1.28 13.18 8.17
C GLU A 69 -1.67 14.44 7.39
N THR A 70 -0.99 15.57 7.65
CA THR A 70 -1.23 16.86 6.98
C THR A 70 -0.89 16.86 5.49
N THR A 71 -0.14 15.86 5.02
CA THR A 71 0.25 15.69 3.62
C THR A 71 -0.72 14.79 2.85
N ILE A 72 -1.56 14.00 3.52
CA ILE A 72 -2.43 13.03 2.86
C ILE A 72 -3.71 13.73 2.37
N LEU A 73 -4.03 13.54 1.09
CA LEU A 73 -5.23 14.11 0.46
C LEU A 73 -6.30 13.05 0.26
N GLU A 74 -5.91 11.83 -0.09
CA GLU A 74 -6.83 10.75 -0.45
C GLU A 74 -6.13 9.39 -0.30
N VAL A 75 -6.85 8.39 0.21
CA VAL A 75 -6.37 7.00 0.31
C VAL A 75 -7.42 6.07 -0.27
N VAL A 76 -7.00 5.21 -1.19
CA VAL A 76 -7.84 4.16 -1.78
C VAL A 76 -7.15 2.81 -1.56
N ARG A 77 -7.90 1.86 -1.03
CA ARG A 77 -7.42 0.54 -0.61
C ARG A 77 -8.27 -0.56 -1.24
N SER A 78 -7.64 -1.62 -1.74
CA SER A 78 -8.35 -2.75 -2.34
C SER A 78 -9.00 -3.67 -1.32
N GLY A 79 -8.59 -3.60 -0.05
CA GLY A 79 -8.79 -4.68 0.91
C GLY A 79 -7.87 -5.87 0.64
N VAL A 80 -7.90 -6.83 1.55
CA VAL A 80 -6.99 -7.98 1.55
C VAL A 80 -7.39 -8.99 0.47
N SER A 81 -6.42 -9.32 -0.38
CA SER A 81 -6.46 -10.49 -1.25
C SER A 81 -5.55 -11.56 -0.66
N GLY A 82 -6.13 -12.73 -0.38
CA GLY A 82 -5.45 -13.84 0.29
C GLY A 82 -5.40 -15.10 -0.58
N ILE A 83 -4.32 -15.87 -0.45
CA ILE A 83 -4.22 -17.21 -1.02
C ILE A 83 -3.48 -18.15 -0.05
N ALA A 84 -3.94 -19.39 0.05
CA ALA A 84 -3.24 -20.41 0.83
C ALA A 84 -1.86 -20.70 0.23
N ARG A 85 -0.88 -21.02 1.08
CA ARG A 85 0.47 -21.41 0.63
C ARG A 85 0.52 -22.90 0.27
N GLY A 86 1.48 -23.24 -0.59
CA GLY A 86 1.78 -24.61 -0.98
C GLY A 86 0.69 -25.22 -1.86
N GLU A 87 0.41 -26.50 -1.65
CA GLU A 87 -0.50 -27.30 -2.48
C GLU A 87 -1.99 -27.11 -2.12
N LYS A 88 -2.30 -26.32 -1.09
CA LYS A 88 -3.69 -26.08 -0.67
C LYS A 88 -4.38 -25.17 -1.68
N VAL A 89 -5.35 -25.72 -2.43
CA VAL A 89 -6.09 -25.00 -3.47
C VAL A 89 -7.57 -24.88 -3.09
N LEU A 90 -8.13 -23.68 -3.24
CA LEU A 90 -9.58 -23.48 -3.23
C LEU A 90 -10.13 -23.85 -4.62
N SER A 91 -10.47 -25.12 -4.83
CA SER A 91 -11.09 -25.56 -6.08
C SER A 91 -12.58 -25.19 -6.11
N ILE A 92 -13.02 -24.61 -7.23
CA ILE A 92 -14.44 -24.34 -7.53
C ILE A 92 -15.19 -25.66 -7.65
#